data_AF-A0A059KN15-F1
#
_entry.id   AF-A0A059KN15-F1
#
_cell.length_a   1.000
_cell.length_b   1.000
_cell.length_c   1.000
_cell.angle_alpha   90.00
_cell.angle_beta   90.00
_cell.angle_gamma   90.00
#
_symmetry.space_group_name_H-M   'P 1'
#
loop_
_entity.id
_entity.type
_entity.pdbx_description
1 polymer ?
#
loop_
_entity_poly.entity_id
_entity_poly.type
_entity_poly.pdbx_seq_one_letter_code
_entity_poly.pdbx_strand_id
1 'polypeptide(L)'
;MHAAAKNFPWADELEKTVITSLTTSFGLDFLLFKDKLGGEVDTIHNVRNGVWATAAEKNRFDQRGEYDSTPYHQHENYVAKGTEDKASHAAGTLEDPYRNKAMSANERRDLDHVISAKEIHNDAGRVLAELNGVELANQSSNLQSTLSTINRSKQATPIDEWIDNLPSRISNLESELTKDRERLTKMPRETPQQNNAARGLEDSIRKNEEKIKALKTVDLDGMRKRDAEARHAYEGQINKTYYTSSKFLQQTASSAGLAGISMGTRQMLGLVMAEVWFELREQLPKLLENLKKNFNLESFVESINSSLKGIWKRVQLRFNDFLMAFKDGVFAGVLGSLTTTIFNIFATTQAMAIKIIRELWSQLVKAIKLLAFNPDELSLVEQCKAVTSLLSVGVASVVGTMAYTQLVPLCSFPFGSELASFAGALVTGLITLGLNYFLLHSEMAGKLWNFIEDLSPHASTVREFQAINAELDRYLLELSRLDFNLNTAELKSFTDELDSVNDEIQRGKLLKKTIEARGIELPFEMGNSASTRKWLASLV
;
A
#
# COMPACT_ATOMS: atom_id res chain seq x y z
N MET A 1 -37.16 14.23 17.36
CA MET A 1 -36.28 13.51 16.39
C MET A 1 -36.67 13.72 14.93
N HIS A 2 -37.96 13.71 14.56
CA HIS A 2 -38.41 13.78 13.17
C HIS A 2 -38.00 15.06 12.40
N ALA A 3 -37.93 16.22 13.07
CA ALA A 3 -37.51 17.48 12.43
C ALA A 3 -36.00 17.57 12.12
N ALA A 4 -35.15 17.01 13.00
CA ALA A 4 -33.69 16.97 12.77
C ALA A 4 -33.30 16.03 11.62
N ALA A 5 -34.00 14.91 11.47
CA ALA A 5 -33.74 13.95 10.38
C ALA A 5 -34.17 14.47 9.00
N LYS A 6 -35.19 15.33 8.92
CA LYS A 6 -35.66 15.98 7.67
C LYS A 6 -34.64 16.96 7.09
N ASN A 7 -33.81 17.57 7.93
CA ASN A 7 -32.78 18.53 7.55
C ASN A 7 -31.38 17.92 7.39
N PHE A 8 -31.25 16.59 7.48
CA PHE A 8 -29.96 15.91 7.34
C PHE A 8 -29.49 15.92 5.87
N PRO A 9 -28.20 16.22 5.59
CA PRO A 9 -27.69 16.42 4.24
C PRO A 9 -27.42 15.08 3.52
N TRP A 10 -28.47 14.31 3.26
CA TRP A 10 -28.37 12.98 2.64
C TRP A 10 -27.70 12.98 1.25
N ALA A 11 -27.80 14.09 0.52
CA ALA A 11 -27.12 14.26 -0.77
C ALA A 11 -25.60 14.37 -0.61
N ASP A 12 -25.12 14.98 0.47
CA ASP A 12 -23.68 15.19 0.73
C ASP A 12 -22.99 13.89 1.16
N GLU A 13 -23.68 13.03 1.92
CA GLU A 13 -23.18 11.69 2.28
C GLU A 13 -23.12 10.73 1.09
N LEU A 14 -24.09 10.83 0.17
CA LEU A 14 -24.05 10.13 -1.10
C LEU A 14 -22.84 10.59 -1.93
N GLU A 15 -22.63 11.91 -2.01
CA GLU A 15 -21.51 12.50 -2.73
C GLU A 15 -20.16 12.03 -2.18
N LYS A 16 -19.99 12.05 -0.86
CA LYS A 16 -18.77 11.56 -0.21
C LYS A 16 -18.49 10.09 -0.53
N THR A 17 -19.51 9.24 -0.50
CA THR A 17 -19.38 7.80 -0.78
C THR A 17 -18.96 7.56 -2.23
N VAL A 18 -19.62 8.22 -3.19
CA VAL A 18 -19.36 8.02 -4.62
C VAL A 18 -18.01 8.62 -5.03
N ILE A 19 -17.66 9.83 -4.53
CA ILE A 19 -16.35 10.44 -4.80
C ILE A 19 -15.22 9.59 -4.22
N THR A 20 -15.37 9.09 -2.98
CA THR A 20 -14.35 8.22 -2.36
C THR A 20 -14.15 6.95 -3.18
N SER A 21 -15.24 6.31 -3.62
CA SER A 21 -15.15 5.12 -4.48
C SER A 21 -14.49 5.43 -5.82
N LEU A 22 -14.81 6.58 -6.43
CA LEU A 22 -14.27 7.00 -7.72
C LEU A 22 -12.76 7.29 -7.65
N THR A 23 -12.33 8.01 -6.61
CA THR A 23 -10.92 8.40 -6.44
C THR A 23 -10.03 7.22 -6.08
N THR A 24 -10.46 6.36 -5.16
CA THR A 24 -9.69 5.17 -4.73
C THR A 24 -9.70 4.05 -5.76
N SER A 25 -10.84 3.77 -6.40
CA SER A 25 -10.94 2.64 -7.34
C SER A 25 -10.23 2.92 -8.66
N PHE A 26 -10.33 4.14 -9.19
CA PHE A 26 -9.72 4.47 -10.49
C PHE A 26 -8.37 5.16 -10.41
N GLY A 27 -7.76 5.21 -9.22
CA GLY A 27 -6.41 5.77 -9.06
C GLY A 27 -6.35 7.20 -9.56
N LEU A 28 -7.39 8.00 -9.27
CA LEU A 28 -7.40 9.45 -9.52
C LEU A 28 -6.66 10.21 -8.41
N ASP A 29 -6.04 9.46 -7.49
CA ASP A 29 -5.15 9.89 -6.43
C ASP A 29 -3.82 10.45 -6.93
N PHE A 30 -3.46 10.31 -8.22
CA PHE A 30 -2.34 11.06 -8.82
C PHE A 30 -2.53 12.59 -8.76
N LEU A 31 -3.76 13.07 -8.51
CA LEU A 31 -4.05 14.46 -8.16
C LEU A 31 -3.65 14.84 -6.72
N LEU A 32 -3.30 13.85 -5.89
CA LEU A 32 -3.03 14.01 -4.46
C LEU A 32 -1.71 13.36 -3.99
N PHE A 33 -1.21 12.26 -4.58
CA PHE A 33 0.03 11.59 -4.18
C PHE A 33 0.74 10.86 -5.34
N LYS A 34 2.07 10.75 -5.25
CA LYS A 34 2.95 10.07 -6.21
C LYS A 34 3.11 8.58 -5.88
N ASP A 35 3.11 7.76 -6.93
CA ASP A 35 3.25 6.31 -6.88
C ASP A 35 4.60 5.80 -6.34
N LYS A 36 4.54 4.60 -5.76
CA LYS A 36 5.66 3.86 -5.14
C LYS A 36 6.58 3.19 -6.16
N LEU A 37 7.86 3.12 -5.78
CA LEU A 37 8.95 2.44 -6.48
C LEU A 37 8.98 0.93 -6.19
N GLY A 38 9.15 0.12 -7.24
CA GLY A 38 9.41 -1.32 -7.18
C GLY A 38 8.80 -2.04 -8.39
N GLY A 39 9.46 -1.93 -9.55
CA GLY A 39 8.86 -2.22 -10.86
C GLY A 39 8.90 -3.67 -11.35
N GLU A 40 8.27 -3.88 -12.51
CA GLU A 40 8.06 -5.13 -13.24
C GLU A 40 9.29 -5.61 -14.08
N VAL A 41 10.50 -5.21 -13.69
CA VAL A 41 11.73 -5.45 -14.50
C VAL A 41 12.77 -6.19 -13.66
N ASP A 42 13.44 -7.17 -14.27
CA ASP A 42 14.56 -7.88 -13.65
C ASP A 42 15.72 -6.89 -13.39
N THR A 43 16.33 -6.95 -12.20
CA THR A 43 17.53 -6.16 -11.89
C THR A 43 18.59 -7.09 -11.30
N ILE A 44 19.87 -6.75 -11.48
CA ILE A 44 20.99 -7.53 -10.94
C ILE A 44 20.83 -7.73 -9.42
N HIS A 45 20.37 -6.70 -8.70
CA HIS A 45 20.11 -6.77 -7.28
C HIS A 45 19.00 -7.78 -6.94
N ASN A 46 17.86 -7.72 -7.63
CA ASN A 46 16.72 -8.59 -7.33
C ASN A 46 17.03 -10.06 -7.64
N VAL A 47 17.63 -10.35 -8.80
CA VAL A 47 17.87 -11.75 -9.21
C VAL A 47 18.89 -12.45 -8.32
N ARG A 48 19.90 -11.73 -7.80
CA ARG A 48 20.86 -12.25 -6.83
C ARG A 48 20.23 -12.55 -5.47
N ASN A 49 19.14 -11.87 -5.13
CA ASN A 49 18.31 -12.16 -3.96
C ASN A 49 17.19 -13.17 -4.26
N GLY A 50 17.18 -13.81 -5.43
CA GLY A 50 16.20 -14.81 -5.81
C GLY A 50 14.83 -14.25 -6.23
N VAL A 51 14.73 -12.94 -6.46
CA VAL A 51 13.50 -12.28 -6.91
C VAL A 51 13.59 -12.02 -8.41
N TRP A 52 12.66 -12.60 -9.18
CA TRP A 52 12.61 -12.52 -10.64
C TRP A 52 11.29 -11.88 -11.08
N ALA A 53 11.37 -10.87 -11.95
CA ALA A 53 10.22 -10.27 -12.60
C ALA A 53 9.73 -11.14 -13.78
N THR A 54 10.64 -11.85 -14.47
CA THR A 54 10.27 -12.72 -15.60
C THR A 54 10.61 -14.19 -15.37
N ALA A 55 9.65 -15.07 -15.70
CA ALA A 55 9.85 -16.52 -15.63
C ALA A 55 10.92 -17.02 -16.63
N ALA A 56 11.07 -16.32 -17.76
CA ALA A 56 12.07 -16.66 -18.77
C ALA A 56 13.50 -16.53 -18.24
N GLU A 57 13.81 -15.44 -17.53
CA GLU A 57 15.15 -15.23 -16.97
C GLU A 57 15.43 -16.15 -15.78
N LYS A 58 14.41 -16.44 -14.95
CA LYS A 58 14.51 -17.49 -13.92
C LYS A 58 14.85 -18.85 -14.54
N ASN A 59 14.14 -19.25 -15.60
CA ASN A 59 14.38 -20.52 -16.28
C ASN A 59 15.78 -20.57 -16.92
N ARG A 60 16.25 -19.47 -17.52
CA ARG A 60 17.60 -19.37 -18.07
C ARG A 60 18.66 -19.59 -16.98
N PHE A 61 18.47 -19.00 -15.80
CA PHE A 61 19.36 -19.22 -14.67
C PHE A 61 19.33 -20.67 -14.17
N ASP A 62 18.13 -21.26 -14.04
CA ASP A 62 17.96 -22.65 -13.62
C ASP A 62 18.59 -23.63 -14.63
N GLN A 63 18.61 -23.28 -15.92
CA GLN A 63 19.17 -24.08 -17.01
C GLN A 63 20.64 -23.75 -17.36
N ARG A 64 21.34 -22.98 -16.52
CA ARG A 64 22.75 -22.57 -16.76
C ARG A 64 23.76 -23.72 -16.80
N GLY A 65 23.34 -24.92 -16.42
CA GLY A 65 24.17 -26.12 -16.32
C GLY A 65 24.95 -26.21 -15.01
N GLU A 66 25.45 -27.42 -14.73
CA GLU A 66 26.32 -27.67 -13.59
C GLU A 66 27.71 -27.06 -13.79
N TYR A 67 28.37 -26.71 -12.70
CA TYR A 67 29.73 -26.17 -12.74
C TYR A 67 30.73 -27.25 -13.17
N ASP A 68 31.46 -26.99 -14.26
CA ASP A 68 32.64 -27.75 -14.68
C ASP A 68 33.88 -26.86 -14.60
N SER A 69 34.89 -27.29 -13.87
CA SER A 69 36.15 -26.56 -13.70
C SER A 69 37.06 -26.61 -14.94
N THR A 70 36.88 -27.60 -15.82
CA THR A 70 37.77 -27.87 -16.96
C THR A 70 37.93 -26.67 -17.91
N PRO A 71 36.85 -26.05 -18.43
CA PRO A 71 36.98 -24.92 -19.35
C PRO A 71 37.65 -23.69 -18.70
N TYR A 72 37.49 -23.52 -17.39
CA TYR A 72 38.10 -22.40 -16.66
C TYR A 72 39.63 -22.52 -16.60
N HIS A 73 40.16 -23.73 -16.45
CA HIS A 73 41.61 -23.96 -16.31
C HIS A 73 42.32 -24.21 -17.65
N GLN A 74 41.57 -24.53 -18.71
CA GLN A 74 42.09 -24.69 -20.08
C GLN A 74 42.07 -23.37 -20.87
N HIS A 75 41.48 -22.32 -20.32
CA HIS A 75 41.39 -21.02 -20.97
C HIS A 75 42.78 -20.42 -21.27
N GLU A 76 42.93 -19.78 -22.42
CA GLU A 76 44.21 -19.25 -22.89
C GLU A 76 44.85 -18.28 -21.88
N ASN A 77 44.06 -17.36 -21.30
CA ASN A 77 44.55 -16.41 -20.30
C ASN A 77 45.06 -17.11 -19.03
N TYR A 78 44.41 -18.19 -18.59
CA TYR A 78 44.84 -18.96 -17.42
C TYR A 78 46.20 -19.62 -17.67
N VAL A 79 46.34 -20.26 -18.84
CA VAL A 79 47.58 -20.92 -19.27
C VAL A 79 48.71 -19.91 -19.46
N ALA A 80 48.41 -18.77 -20.11
CA ALA A 80 49.36 -17.69 -20.34
C ALA A 80 49.84 -17.10 -19.02
N LYS A 81 48.92 -16.75 -18.11
CA LYS A 81 49.27 -16.20 -16.79
C LYS A 81 50.05 -17.19 -15.95
N GLY A 82 49.66 -18.46 -15.95
CA GLY A 82 50.40 -19.51 -15.25
C GLY A 82 51.83 -19.70 -15.77
N THR A 83 52.04 -19.49 -17.08
CA THR A 83 53.37 -19.55 -17.72
C THR A 83 54.22 -18.33 -17.35
N GLU A 84 53.64 -17.14 -17.40
CA GLU A 84 54.28 -15.89 -16.96
C GLU A 84 54.72 -15.99 -15.49
N ASP A 85 53.81 -16.37 -14.60
CA ASP A 85 54.09 -16.46 -13.16
C ASP A 85 55.12 -17.55 -12.85
N LYS A 86 55.20 -18.61 -13.66
CA LYS A 86 56.27 -19.62 -13.55
C LYS A 86 57.65 -19.01 -13.82
N ALA A 87 57.76 -18.17 -14.86
CA ALA A 87 59.01 -17.51 -15.20
C ALA A 87 59.42 -16.51 -14.10
N SER A 88 58.47 -15.69 -13.62
CA SER A 88 58.71 -14.75 -12.52
C SER A 88 59.09 -15.45 -11.21
N HIS A 89 58.49 -16.61 -10.92
CA HIS A 89 58.85 -17.41 -9.74
C HIS A 89 60.27 -17.96 -9.83
N ALA A 90 60.67 -18.47 -11.00
CA ALA A 90 62.04 -18.93 -11.23
C ALA A 90 63.07 -17.79 -11.13
N ALA A 91 62.68 -16.56 -11.50
CA ALA A 91 63.50 -15.36 -11.35
C ALA A 91 63.51 -14.76 -9.94
N GLY A 92 62.68 -15.27 -9.02
CA GLY A 92 62.56 -14.74 -7.65
C GLY A 92 61.82 -13.40 -7.57
N THR A 93 61.05 -13.02 -8.60
CA THR A 93 60.35 -11.73 -8.70
C THR A 93 58.82 -11.86 -8.59
N LEU A 94 58.29 -13.07 -8.42
CA LEU A 94 56.86 -13.29 -8.26
C LEU A 94 56.39 -12.85 -6.87
N GLU A 95 55.62 -11.77 -6.82
CA GLU A 95 54.95 -11.29 -5.61
C GLU A 95 53.69 -12.11 -5.30
N ASP A 96 53.46 -12.39 -4.01
CA ASP A 96 52.24 -13.03 -3.51
C ASP A 96 51.42 -12.04 -2.68
N PRO A 97 50.40 -11.39 -3.27
CA PRO A 97 49.55 -10.40 -2.60
C PRO A 97 48.76 -10.95 -1.40
N TYR A 98 48.55 -12.27 -1.31
CA TYR A 98 47.89 -12.88 -0.15
C TYR A 98 48.82 -13.01 1.06
N ARG A 99 50.13 -12.79 0.89
CA ARG A 99 51.13 -12.82 1.97
C ARG A 99 51.97 -11.55 2.04
N ASN A 100 51.75 -10.62 1.10
CA ASN A 100 52.50 -9.38 0.93
C ASN A 100 54.04 -9.58 0.91
N LYS A 101 54.49 -10.60 0.16
CA LYS A 101 55.91 -10.91 -0.02
C LYS A 101 56.19 -11.65 -1.31
N ALA A 102 57.44 -11.59 -1.77
CA ALA A 102 57.93 -12.40 -2.87
C ALA A 102 57.94 -13.91 -2.53
N MET A 103 57.56 -14.74 -3.50
CA MET A 103 57.60 -16.19 -3.38
C MET A 103 59.05 -16.70 -3.43
N SER A 104 59.40 -17.57 -2.49
CA SER A 104 60.75 -18.19 -2.47
C SER A 104 60.85 -19.33 -3.48
N ALA A 105 62.06 -19.59 -4.00
CA ALA A 105 62.29 -20.61 -5.05
C ALA A 105 61.87 -22.04 -4.64
N ASN A 106 61.84 -22.36 -3.34
CA ASN A 106 61.43 -23.66 -2.80
C ASN A 106 59.93 -23.75 -2.48
N GLU A 107 59.18 -22.64 -2.55
CA GLU A 107 57.74 -22.63 -2.34
C GLU A 107 57.01 -23.17 -3.56
N ARG A 108 55.93 -23.92 -3.35
CA ARG A 108 55.06 -24.38 -4.45
C ARG A 108 53.98 -23.33 -4.70
N ARG A 109 53.81 -22.92 -5.95
CA ARG A 109 52.80 -21.96 -6.39
C ARG A 109 51.61 -22.68 -7.05
N ASP A 110 50.40 -22.18 -6.81
CA ASP A 110 49.21 -22.46 -7.61
C ASP A 110 48.61 -21.11 -8.08
N LEU A 111 47.96 -21.09 -9.24
CA LEU A 111 47.24 -19.92 -9.76
C LEU A 111 45.79 -19.99 -9.24
N ASP A 112 45.33 -18.93 -8.58
CA ASP A 112 43.99 -18.81 -8.01
C ASP A 112 43.08 -17.96 -8.88
N HIS A 113 41.79 -18.30 -8.88
CA HIS A 113 40.71 -17.41 -9.26
C HIS A 113 40.24 -16.69 -7.99
N VAL A 114 40.58 -15.40 -7.86
CA VAL A 114 40.31 -14.59 -6.65
C VAL A 114 38.84 -14.73 -6.23
N ILE A 115 37.93 -14.37 -7.14
CA ILE A 115 36.53 -14.80 -7.13
C ILE A 115 36.49 -16.18 -7.79
N SER A 116 36.02 -17.18 -7.05
CA SER A 116 36.09 -18.56 -7.53
C SER A 116 35.28 -18.76 -8.82
N ALA A 117 35.80 -19.60 -9.72
CA ALA A 117 35.09 -19.97 -10.95
C ALA A 117 33.67 -20.53 -10.67
N LYS A 118 33.48 -21.24 -9.55
CA LYS A 118 32.18 -21.76 -9.12
C LYS A 118 31.21 -20.64 -8.71
N GLU A 119 31.70 -19.61 -8.03
CA GLU A 119 30.92 -18.44 -7.66
C GLU A 119 30.47 -17.68 -8.91
N ILE A 120 31.39 -17.39 -9.83
CA ILE A 120 31.09 -16.73 -11.11
C ILE A 120 30.10 -17.56 -11.94
N HIS A 121 30.27 -18.88 -12.02
CA HIS A 121 29.36 -19.77 -12.73
C HIS A 121 27.92 -19.65 -12.21
N ASN A 122 27.76 -19.53 -10.90
CA ASN A 122 26.46 -19.50 -10.23
C ASN A 122 25.92 -18.08 -9.97
N ASP A 123 26.59 -17.03 -10.44
CA ASP A 123 26.08 -15.67 -10.29
C ASP A 123 24.86 -15.42 -11.19
N ALA A 124 23.71 -15.15 -10.58
CA ALA A 124 22.48 -14.78 -11.28
C ALA A 124 22.63 -13.47 -12.06
N GLY A 125 23.42 -12.51 -11.55
CA GLY A 125 23.70 -11.25 -12.23
C GLY A 125 24.44 -11.46 -13.55
N ARG A 126 25.47 -12.31 -13.56
CA ARG A 126 26.18 -12.74 -14.79
C ARG A 126 25.24 -13.36 -15.81
N VAL A 127 24.40 -14.32 -15.40
CA VAL A 127 23.47 -15.01 -16.32
C VAL A 127 22.46 -14.02 -16.90
N LEU A 128 21.90 -13.13 -16.07
CA LEU A 128 20.98 -12.08 -16.51
C LEU A 128 21.63 -11.14 -17.55
N ALA A 129 22.89 -10.78 -17.31
CA ALA A 129 23.73 -9.98 -18.22
C ALA A 129 24.24 -10.75 -19.45
N GLU A 130 23.95 -12.06 -19.56
CA GLU A 130 24.34 -12.94 -20.66
C GLU A 130 25.86 -13.02 -20.88
N LEU A 131 26.65 -12.86 -19.81
CA LEU A 131 28.10 -12.89 -19.86
C LEU A 131 28.66 -14.32 -19.68
N ASN A 132 29.72 -14.63 -20.41
CA ASN A 132 30.41 -15.92 -20.32
C ASN A 132 31.22 -16.01 -19.01
N GLY A 133 30.90 -16.99 -18.16
CA GLY A 133 31.58 -17.18 -16.87
C GLY A 133 33.06 -17.55 -17.00
N VAL A 134 33.43 -18.31 -18.04
CA VAL A 134 34.82 -18.73 -18.30
C VAL A 134 35.69 -17.54 -18.64
N GLU A 135 35.19 -16.63 -19.49
CA GLU A 135 35.88 -15.39 -19.85
C GLU A 135 36.07 -14.48 -18.64
N LEU A 136 34.99 -14.25 -17.88
CA LEU A 136 35.02 -13.38 -16.69
C LEU A 136 35.97 -13.90 -15.61
N ALA A 137 35.96 -15.21 -15.36
CA ALA A 137 36.85 -15.81 -14.38
C ALA A 137 38.33 -15.68 -14.75
N ASN A 138 38.65 -15.71 -16.05
CA ASN A 138 40.02 -15.69 -16.54
C ASN A 138 40.54 -14.30 -16.94
N GLN A 139 39.93 -13.24 -16.42
CA GLN A 139 40.45 -11.89 -16.53
C GLN A 139 41.67 -11.71 -15.62
N SER A 140 42.63 -10.88 -16.04
CA SER A 140 43.83 -10.57 -15.25
C SER A 140 43.51 -9.97 -13.88
N SER A 141 42.38 -9.28 -13.75
CA SER A 141 41.85 -8.80 -12.46
C SER A 141 41.51 -9.92 -11.48
N ASN A 142 41.16 -11.12 -11.97
CA ASN A 142 40.69 -12.25 -11.18
C ASN A 142 41.71 -13.39 -11.06
N LEU A 143 42.87 -13.30 -11.72
CA LEU A 143 43.92 -14.31 -11.65
C LEU A 143 45.04 -13.86 -10.69
N GLN A 144 45.42 -14.73 -9.75
CA GLN A 144 46.45 -14.44 -8.76
C GLN A 144 47.24 -15.68 -8.36
N SER A 145 48.55 -15.72 -8.60
CA SER A 145 49.39 -16.78 -8.03
C SER A 145 49.58 -16.59 -6.53
N THR A 146 49.52 -17.69 -5.79
CA THR A 146 49.80 -17.74 -4.35
C THR A 146 50.41 -19.08 -3.95
N LEU A 147 50.81 -19.21 -2.69
CA LEU A 147 51.29 -20.47 -2.11
C LEU A 147 50.24 -21.58 -2.26
N SER A 148 50.62 -22.74 -2.83
CA SER A 148 49.71 -23.86 -3.09
C SER A 148 48.92 -24.30 -1.84
N THR A 149 49.50 -24.20 -0.65
CA THR A 149 48.84 -24.53 0.61
C THR A 149 47.68 -23.58 0.93
N ILE A 150 47.84 -22.28 0.66
CA ILE A 150 46.80 -21.27 0.85
C ILE A 150 45.69 -21.51 -0.18
N ASN A 151 46.05 -21.61 -1.47
CA ASN A 151 45.10 -21.83 -2.56
C ASN A 151 44.23 -23.09 -2.33
N ARG A 152 44.87 -24.23 -2.01
CA ARG A 152 44.18 -25.49 -1.76
C ARG A 152 43.36 -25.49 -0.48
N SER A 153 43.65 -24.59 0.47
CA SER A 153 42.82 -24.38 1.65
C SER A 153 41.57 -23.57 1.32
N LYS A 154 41.69 -22.56 0.43
CA LYS A 154 40.57 -21.71 -0.03
C LYS A 154 39.57 -22.47 -0.89
N GLN A 155 40.05 -23.28 -1.83
CA GLN A 155 39.19 -23.99 -2.78
C GLN A 155 38.20 -23.03 -3.48
N ALA A 156 36.90 -23.36 -3.49
CA ALA A 156 35.84 -22.53 -4.05
C ALA A 156 35.18 -21.60 -3.02
N THR A 157 35.71 -21.52 -1.79
CA THR A 157 35.14 -20.67 -0.74
C THR A 157 35.44 -19.19 -1.03
N PRO A 158 34.44 -18.29 -0.95
CA PRO A 158 34.66 -16.85 -1.03
C PRO A 158 35.71 -16.38 -0.01
N ILE A 159 36.47 -15.34 -0.34
CA ILE A 159 37.61 -14.90 0.48
C ILE A 159 37.18 -14.52 1.89
N ASP A 160 36.12 -13.72 2.05
CA ASP A 160 35.65 -13.31 3.37
C ASP A 160 35.21 -14.51 4.21
N GLU A 161 34.45 -15.45 3.64
CA GLU A 161 34.05 -16.68 4.35
C GLU A 161 35.27 -17.53 4.73
N TRP A 162 36.28 -17.61 3.86
CA TRP A 162 37.50 -18.35 4.16
C TRP A 162 38.33 -17.69 5.27
N ILE A 163 38.43 -16.35 5.26
CA ILE A 163 39.12 -15.56 6.28
C ILE A 163 38.42 -15.73 7.64
N ASP A 164 37.10 -15.63 7.67
CA ASP A 164 36.31 -15.77 8.90
C ASP A 164 36.47 -17.17 9.52
N ASN A 165 36.61 -18.19 8.68
CA ASN A 165 36.83 -19.58 9.11
C ASN A 165 38.31 -19.93 9.38
N LEU A 166 39.25 -19.04 9.03
CA LEU A 166 40.69 -19.32 9.13
C LEU A 166 41.16 -19.57 10.58
N PRO A 167 40.76 -18.78 11.60
CA PRO A 167 41.18 -19.02 12.98
C PRO A 167 40.73 -20.40 13.50
N SER A 168 39.47 -20.76 13.24
CA SER A 168 38.92 -22.06 13.61
C SER A 168 39.64 -23.21 12.91
N ARG A 169 39.98 -23.04 11.62
CA ARG A 169 40.74 -24.03 10.86
C ARG A 169 42.15 -24.23 11.42
N ILE A 170 42.83 -23.15 11.79
CA ILE A 170 44.17 -23.23 12.42
C ILE A 170 44.07 -23.93 13.77
N SER A 171 43.11 -23.56 14.62
CA SER A 171 42.89 -24.17 15.93
C SER A 171 42.62 -25.68 15.84
N ASN A 172 41.78 -26.11 14.88
CA ASN A 172 41.50 -27.52 14.64
C ASN A 172 42.77 -28.29 14.23
N LEU A 173 43.57 -27.73 13.32
CA LEU A 173 44.84 -28.33 12.91
C LEU A 173 45.84 -28.41 14.07
N GLU A 174 45.92 -27.41 14.94
CA GLU A 174 46.78 -27.41 16.13
C GLU A 174 46.35 -28.45 17.16
N SER A 175 45.04 -28.65 17.32
CA SER A 175 44.46 -29.70 18.18
C SER A 175 44.77 -31.10 17.62
N GLU A 176 44.60 -31.31 16.32
CA GLU A 176 44.97 -32.56 15.64
C GLU A 176 46.48 -32.83 15.78
N LEU A 177 47.32 -31.81 15.58
CA LEU A 177 48.76 -31.92 15.74
C LEU A 177 49.17 -32.38 17.15
N THR A 178 48.50 -31.86 18.17
CA THR A 178 48.75 -32.22 19.57
C THR A 178 48.41 -33.69 19.80
N LYS A 179 47.25 -34.14 19.31
CA LYS A 179 46.84 -35.55 19.40
C LYS A 179 47.77 -36.48 18.63
N ASP A 180 48.20 -36.09 17.44
CA ASP A 180 49.11 -36.88 16.62
C ASP A 180 50.50 -37.00 17.27
N ARG A 181 51.00 -35.94 17.89
CA ARG A 181 52.26 -35.97 18.67
C ARG A 181 52.14 -36.91 19.88
N GLU A 182 51.05 -36.85 20.63
CA GLU A 182 50.80 -37.78 21.74
C GLU A 182 50.65 -39.24 21.28
N ARG A 183 50.02 -39.45 20.12
CA ARG A 183 49.90 -40.77 19.52
C ARG A 183 51.28 -41.29 19.13
N LEU A 184 52.11 -40.46 18.50
CA LEU A 184 53.45 -40.83 18.05
C LEU A 184 54.35 -41.29 19.20
N THR A 185 54.28 -40.66 20.38
CA THR A 185 55.07 -41.09 21.56
C THR A 185 54.66 -42.44 22.12
N LYS A 186 53.41 -42.86 21.89
CA LYS A 186 52.84 -44.14 22.36
C LYS A 186 52.97 -45.28 21.34
N MET A 187 53.47 -45.01 20.13
CA MET A 187 53.56 -46.03 19.07
C MET A 187 54.77 -46.96 19.26
N PRO A 188 54.59 -48.30 19.14
CA PRO A 188 55.70 -49.24 19.16
C PRO A 188 56.58 -49.08 17.90
N ARG A 189 57.86 -49.46 18.00
CA ARG A 189 58.89 -49.28 16.94
C ARG A 189 59.77 -50.53 16.71
N GLU A 190 59.27 -51.69 17.11
CA GLU A 190 60.07 -52.92 17.16
C GLU A 190 60.09 -53.67 15.81
N THR A 191 59.02 -53.56 15.02
CA THR A 191 58.93 -54.19 13.69
C THR A 191 59.11 -53.19 12.54
N PRO A 192 59.54 -53.62 11.35
CA PRO A 192 59.57 -52.76 10.16
C PRO A 192 58.22 -52.13 9.83
N GLN A 193 57.12 -52.85 10.03
CA GLN A 193 55.76 -52.35 9.81
C GLN A 193 55.39 -51.24 10.81
N GLN A 194 55.71 -51.44 12.09
CA GLN A 194 55.50 -50.44 13.14
C GLN A 194 56.35 -49.17 12.90
N ASN A 195 57.61 -49.34 12.50
CA ASN A 195 58.49 -48.23 12.14
C ASN A 195 58.00 -47.46 10.91
N ASN A 196 57.48 -48.16 9.88
CA ASN A 196 56.90 -47.50 8.72
C ASN A 196 55.66 -46.66 9.11
N ALA A 197 54.77 -47.23 9.93
CA ALA A 197 53.60 -46.51 10.43
C ALA A 197 53.97 -45.26 11.25
N ALA A 198 54.98 -45.36 12.12
CA ALA A 198 55.48 -44.22 12.89
C ALA A 198 56.06 -43.12 11.98
N ARG A 199 56.85 -43.49 10.96
CA ARG A 199 57.37 -42.53 9.96
C ARG A 199 56.24 -41.87 9.16
N GLY A 200 55.20 -42.62 8.81
CA GLY A 200 54.02 -42.07 8.15
C GLY A 200 53.32 -40.99 8.99
N LEU A 201 53.22 -41.21 10.31
CA LEU A 201 52.68 -40.23 11.25
C LEU A 201 53.62 -39.02 11.43
N GLU A 202 54.94 -39.23 11.54
CA GLU A 202 55.94 -38.16 11.55
C GLU A 202 55.83 -37.26 10.32
N ASP A 203 55.68 -37.84 9.14
CA ASP A 203 55.47 -37.10 7.89
C ASP A 203 54.14 -36.34 7.87
N SER A 204 53.07 -36.91 8.43
CA SER A 204 51.78 -36.24 8.57
C SER A 204 51.88 -35.01 9.49
N ILE A 205 52.52 -35.18 10.66
CA ILE A 205 52.78 -34.09 11.62
C ILE A 205 53.57 -32.98 10.93
N ARG A 206 54.68 -33.31 10.27
CA ARG A 206 55.51 -32.33 9.55
C ARG A 206 54.70 -31.56 8.48
N LYS A 207 53.89 -32.25 7.68
CA LYS A 207 53.03 -31.61 6.67
C LYS A 207 51.98 -30.69 7.31
N ASN A 208 51.39 -31.09 8.43
CA ASN A 208 50.43 -30.26 9.16
C ASN A 208 51.09 -29.04 9.82
N GLU A 209 52.31 -29.16 10.35
CA GLU A 209 53.10 -28.03 10.84
C GLU A 209 53.41 -27.03 9.73
N GLU A 210 53.88 -27.52 8.58
CA GLU A 210 54.13 -26.70 7.39
C GLU A 210 52.84 -25.99 6.93
N LYS A 211 51.69 -26.69 6.98
CA LYS A 211 50.38 -26.12 6.65
C LYS A 211 49.96 -25.02 7.61
N ILE A 212 50.05 -25.24 8.92
CA ILE A 212 49.72 -24.23 9.93
C ILE A 212 50.62 -23.00 9.75
N LYS A 213 51.93 -23.22 9.57
CA LYS A 213 52.90 -22.13 9.35
C LYS A 213 52.52 -21.32 8.12
N ALA A 214 52.20 -21.97 7.01
CA ALA A 214 51.76 -21.31 5.77
C ALA A 214 50.48 -20.48 5.98
N LEU A 215 49.47 -21.04 6.62
CA LEU A 215 48.19 -20.35 6.88
C LEU A 215 48.36 -19.13 7.79
N LYS A 216 49.29 -19.19 8.76
CA LYS A 216 49.63 -18.05 9.62
C LYS A 216 50.40 -16.93 8.91
N THR A 217 50.89 -17.16 7.68
CA THR A 217 51.59 -16.12 6.89
C THR A 217 50.67 -15.28 6.00
N VAL A 218 49.37 -15.56 5.99
CA VAL A 218 48.40 -14.84 5.18
C VAL A 218 48.25 -13.40 5.69
N ASP A 219 48.35 -12.44 4.78
CA ASP A 219 47.95 -11.05 5.01
C ASP A 219 46.45 -10.92 4.73
N LEU A 220 45.65 -10.86 5.80
CA LEU A 220 44.19 -10.81 5.71
C LEU A 220 43.71 -9.55 4.98
N ASP A 221 44.36 -8.41 5.22
CA ASP A 221 43.98 -7.14 4.60
C ASP A 221 44.40 -7.09 3.13
N GLY A 222 45.59 -7.60 2.82
CA GLY A 222 46.06 -7.78 1.44
C GLY A 222 45.14 -8.68 0.62
N MET A 223 44.70 -9.80 1.21
CA MET A 223 43.79 -10.74 0.57
C MET A 223 42.39 -10.16 0.34
N ARG A 224 41.82 -9.45 1.32
CA ARG A 224 40.54 -8.71 1.16
C ARG A 224 40.64 -7.61 0.11
N LYS A 225 41.74 -6.86 0.11
CA LYS A 225 41.95 -5.80 -0.90
C LYS A 225 41.96 -6.39 -2.30
N ARG A 226 42.66 -7.52 -2.51
CA ARG A 226 42.70 -8.19 -3.81
C ARG A 226 41.33 -8.70 -4.24
N ASP A 227 40.55 -9.25 -3.31
CA ASP A 227 39.15 -9.65 -3.56
C ASP A 227 38.28 -8.48 -3.98
N ALA A 228 38.35 -7.36 -3.25
CA ALA A 228 37.60 -6.15 -3.55
C ALA A 228 37.94 -5.56 -4.93
N GLU A 229 39.22 -5.57 -5.33
CA GLU A 229 39.65 -5.14 -6.66
C GLU A 229 39.10 -6.03 -7.77
N ALA A 230 39.17 -7.37 -7.59
CA ALA A 230 38.63 -8.33 -8.53
C ALA A 230 37.11 -8.17 -8.67
N ARG A 231 36.39 -8.06 -7.55
CA ARG A 231 34.93 -7.86 -7.50
C ARG A 231 34.52 -6.54 -8.11
N HIS A 232 35.24 -5.45 -7.85
CA HIS A 232 34.92 -4.15 -8.44
C HIS A 232 34.97 -4.19 -9.97
N ALA A 233 36.00 -4.82 -10.55
CA ALA A 233 36.10 -5.00 -12.00
C ALA A 233 34.97 -5.88 -12.55
N TYR A 234 34.71 -7.01 -11.90
CA TYR A 234 33.66 -7.97 -12.25
C TYR A 234 32.26 -7.34 -12.22
N GLU A 235 31.91 -6.69 -11.11
CA GLU A 235 30.62 -6.01 -10.89
C GLU A 235 30.43 -4.84 -11.84
N GLY A 236 31.48 -4.04 -12.08
CA GLY A 236 31.45 -2.94 -13.03
C GLY A 236 31.08 -3.42 -14.43
N GLN A 237 31.64 -4.55 -14.87
CA GLN A 237 31.34 -5.12 -16.18
C GLN A 237 29.92 -5.69 -16.25
N ILE A 238 29.47 -6.45 -15.26
CA ILE A 238 28.11 -7.02 -15.23
C ILE A 238 27.05 -5.92 -15.28
N ASN A 239 27.16 -4.94 -14.37
CA ASN A 239 26.17 -3.88 -14.26
C ASN A 239 26.16 -3.01 -15.52
N LYS A 240 27.33 -2.66 -16.06
CA LYS A 240 27.43 -1.90 -17.32
C LYS A 240 26.78 -2.68 -18.46
N THR A 241 27.19 -3.92 -18.70
CA THR A 241 26.65 -4.73 -19.80
C THR A 241 25.13 -4.87 -19.70
N TYR A 242 24.59 -5.19 -18.52
CA TYR A 242 23.16 -5.40 -18.37
C TYR A 242 22.35 -4.10 -18.48
N TYR A 243 22.66 -3.08 -17.67
CA TYR A 243 21.83 -1.88 -17.62
C TYR A 243 21.95 -0.97 -18.85
N THR A 244 23.01 -1.13 -19.66
CA THR A 244 23.11 -0.47 -20.98
C THR A 244 22.67 -1.37 -22.14
N SER A 245 22.19 -2.59 -21.88
CA SER A 245 21.78 -3.51 -22.94
C SER A 245 20.44 -3.12 -23.57
N SER A 246 20.26 -3.51 -24.83
CA SER A 246 18.96 -3.46 -25.50
C SER A 246 17.91 -4.33 -24.79
N LYS A 247 18.32 -5.43 -24.14
CA LYS A 247 17.45 -6.31 -23.35
C LYS A 247 16.82 -5.58 -22.17
N PHE A 248 17.63 -4.94 -21.33
CA PHE A 248 17.13 -4.16 -20.19
C PHE A 248 16.27 -2.97 -20.67
N LEU A 249 16.70 -2.28 -21.74
CA LEU A 249 15.94 -1.19 -22.33
C LEU A 249 14.59 -1.67 -22.88
N GLN A 250 14.54 -2.82 -23.56
CA GLN A 250 13.31 -3.40 -24.11
C GLN A 250 12.36 -3.85 -22.99
N GLN A 251 12.87 -4.51 -21.94
CA GLN A 251 12.06 -4.89 -20.78
C GLN A 251 11.51 -3.65 -20.06
N THR A 252 12.35 -2.63 -19.85
CA THR A 252 11.95 -1.36 -19.24
C THR A 252 10.93 -0.63 -20.10
N ALA A 253 11.14 -0.53 -21.42
CA ALA A 253 10.22 0.12 -22.35
C ALA A 253 8.89 -0.63 -22.47
N SER A 254 8.92 -1.97 -22.52
CA SER A 254 7.72 -2.81 -22.52
C SER A 254 6.95 -2.66 -21.21
N SER A 255 7.65 -2.68 -20.07
CA SER A 255 7.01 -2.53 -18.75
C SER A 255 6.46 -1.13 -18.54
N ALA A 256 7.20 -0.10 -18.95
CA ALA A 256 6.72 1.29 -18.96
C ALA A 256 5.54 1.48 -19.92
N GLY A 257 5.56 0.81 -21.09
CA GLY A 257 4.46 0.78 -22.05
C GLY A 257 3.22 0.11 -21.45
N LEU A 258 3.36 -1.09 -20.89
CA LEU A 258 2.27 -1.82 -20.21
C LEU A 258 1.73 -1.05 -19.01
N ALA A 259 2.59 -0.46 -18.18
CA ALA A 259 2.19 0.40 -17.07
C ALA A 259 1.46 1.66 -17.58
N GLY A 260 1.93 2.28 -18.66
CA GLY A 260 1.29 3.42 -19.30
C GLY A 260 -0.08 3.06 -19.90
N ILE A 261 -0.21 1.89 -20.52
CA ILE A 261 -1.49 1.33 -21.02
C ILE A 261 -2.46 1.12 -19.85
N SER A 262 -1.98 0.49 -18.78
CA SER A 262 -2.73 0.18 -17.57
C SER A 262 -3.24 1.46 -16.90
N MET A 263 -2.35 2.42 -16.65
CA MET A 263 -2.67 3.72 -16.05
C MET A 263 -3.62 4.55 -16.94
N GLY A 264 -3.36 4.62 -18.25
CA GLY A 264 -4.21 5.34 -19.20
C GLY A 264 -5.62 4.75 -19.31
N THR A 265 -5.74 3.42 -19.28
CA THR A 265 -7.04 2.74 -19.28
C THR A 265 -7.81 3.00 -17.98
N ARG A 266 -7.12 2.91 -16.82
CA ARG A 266 -7.72 3.18 -15.51
C ARG A 266 -8.25 4.62 -15.41
N GLN A 267 -7.46 5.59 -15.88
CA GLN A 267 -7.85 7.01 -15.92
C GLN A 267 -9.00 7.27 -16.89
N MET A 268 -8.98 6.67 -18.08
CA MET A 268 -10.08 6.75 -19.04
C MET A 268 -11.39 6.24 -18.43
N LEU A 269 -11.37 5.07 -17.80
CA LEU A 269 -12.53 4.52 -17.11
C LEU A 269 -13.01 5.48 -16.00
N GLY A 270 -12.08 6.02 -15.20
CA GLY A 270 -12.38 7.01 -14.17
C GLY A 270 -13.07 8.27 -14.71
N LEU A 271 -12.65 8.78 -15.88
CA LEU A 271 -13.28 9.94 -16.53
C LEU A 271 -14.71 9.65 -17.01
N VAL A 272 -14.93 8.47 -17.60
CA VAL A 272 -16.29 8.04 -17.99
C VAL A 272 -17.19 7.93 -16.74
N MET A 273 -16.65 7.42 -15.64
CA MET A 273 -17.39 7.28 -14.37
C MET A 273 -17.70 8.63 -13.74
N ALA A 274 -16.74 9.55 -13.81
CA ALA A 274 -16.89 10.89 -13.26
C ALA A 274 -18.03 11.63 -13.99
N GLU A 275 -18.12 11.48 -15.32
CA GLU A 275 -19.22 12.07 -16.08
C GLU A 275 -20.59 11.51 -15.67
N VAL A 276 -20.71 10.18 -15.54
CA VAL A 276 -21.95 9.54 -15.08
C VAL A 276 -22.36 10.08 -13.71
N TRP A 277 -21.41 10.21 -12.79
CA TRP A 277 -21.66 10.77 -11.46
C TRP A 277 -22.04 12.25 -11.50
N PHE A 278 -21.32 13.08 -12.24
CA PHE A 278 -21.57 14.52 -12.30
C PHE A 278 -22.93 14.84 -12.91
N GLU A 279 -23.31 14.17 -14.00
CA GLU A 279 -24.63 14.36 -14.59
C GLU A 279 -25.75 13.91 -13.63
N LEU A 280 -25.53 12.83 -12.88
CA LEU A 280 -26.48 12.34 -11.88
C LEU A 280 -26.60 13.31 -10.70
N ARG A 281 -25.46 13.79 -10.18
CA ARG A 281 -25.38 14.79 -9.12
C ARG A 281 -26.16 16.06 -9.48
N GLU A 282 -26.07 16.52 -10.72
CA GLU A 282 -26.79 17.71 -11.16
C GLU A 282 -28.31 17.51 -11.23
N GLN A 283 -28.75 16.28 -11.51
CA GLN A 283 -30.18 15.95 -11.63
C GLN A 283 -30.83 15.62 -10.29
N LEU A 284 -30.08 15.05 -9.34
CA LEU A 284 -30.60 14.59 -8.04
C LEU A 284 -31.40 15.67 -7.28
N PRO A 285 -30.92 16.92 -7.10
CA PRO A 285 -31.69 17.96 -6.42
C PRO A 285 -33.02 18.27 -7.12
N LYS A 286 -32.99 18.39 -8.46
CA LYS A 286 -34.16 18.68 -9.29
C LYS A 286 -35.21 17.57 -9.17
N LEU A 287 -34.77 16.31 -9.17
CA LEU A 287 -35.64 15.14 -8.97
C LEU A 287 -36.28 15.15 -7.58
N LEU A 288 -35.48 15.40 -6.54
CA LEU A 288 -35.97 15.38 -5.15
C LEU A 288 -36.95 16.52 -4.88
N GLU A 289 -36.70 17.72 -5.41
CA GLU A 289 -37.63 18.86 -5.27
C GLU A 289 -38.99 18.59 -5.91
N ASN A 290 -39.01 17.99 -7.10
CA ASN A 290 -40.25 17.63 -7.80
C ASN A 290 -41.06 16.57 -7.03
N LEU A 291 -40.41 15.75 -6.19
CA LEU A 291 -41.04 14.67 -5.44
C LEU A 291 -41.37 15.03 -3.98
N LYS A 292 -41.02 16.24 -3.49
CA LYS A 292 -41.18 16.64 -2.07
C LYS A 292 -42.61 16.65 -1.55
N LYS A 293 -43.60 17.06 -2.36
CA LYS A 293 -44.97 17.31 -1.87
C LYS A 293 -45.83 16.05 -1.76
N ASN A 294 -45.52 14.99 -2.51
CA ASN A 294 -46.21 13.70 -2.50
C ASN A 294 -45.24 12.59 -2.88
N PHE A 295 -44.21 12.36 -2.05
CA PHE A 295 -43.16 11.40 -2.39
C PHE A 295 -43.73 9.98 -2.49
N ASN A 296 -43.60 9.38 -3.68
CA ASN A 296 -43.87 7.97 -3.95
C ASN A 296 -42.58 7.29 -4.41
N LEU A 297 -42.25 6.16 -3.79
CA LEU A 297 -41.06 5.38 -4.14
C LEU A 297 -41.11 4.87 -5.58
N GLU A 298 -42.30 4.55 -6.12
CA GLU A 298 -42.45 4.11 -7.51
C GLU A 298 -42.09 5.24 -8.49
N SER A 299 -42.61 6.45 -8.25
CA SER A 299 -42.28 7.64 -9.03
C SER A 299 -40.82 8.06 -8.88
N PHE A 300 -40.21 7.85 -7.70
CA PHE A 300 -38.78 8.02 -7.50
C PHE A 300 -37.96 7.03 -8.32
N VAL A 301 -38.30 5.74 -8.30
CA VAL A 301 -37.63 4.71 -9.11
C VAL A 301 -37.74 5.02 -10.60
N GLU A 302 -38.92 5.43 -11.07
CA GLU A 302 -39.13 5.78 -12.47
C GLU A 302 -38.34 7.03 -12.90
N SER A 303 -38.25 8.01 -12.00
CA SER A 303 -37.46 9.23 -12.21
C SER A 303 -35.97 8.91 -12.29
N ILE A 304 -35.44 8.13 -11.34
CA ILE A 304 -34.03 7.69 -11.34
C ILE A 304 -33.73 6.83 -12.57
N ASN A 305 -34.63 5.93 -12.96
CA ASN A 305 -34.49 5.12 -14.16
C ASN A 305 -34.44 6.00 -15.43
N SER A 306 -35.32 6.99 -15.54
CA SER A 306 -35.37 7.92 -16.68
C SER A 306 -34.12 8.79 -16.74
N SER A 307 -33.66 9.29 -15.59
CA SER A 307 -32.42 10.05 -15.46
C SER A 307 -31.20 9.23 -15.84
N LEU A 308 -31.03 8.03 -15.27
CA LEU A 308 -29.91 7.14 -15.59
C LEU A 308 -29.92 6.74 -17.07
N LYS A 309 -31.08 6.46 -17.68
CA LYS A 309 -31.19 6.22 -19.15
C LYS A 309 -30.77 7.45 -19.97
N GLY A 310 -31.14 8.65 -19.54
CA GLY A 310 -30.78 9.89 -20.21
C GLY A 310 -29.29 10.17 -20.13
N ILE A 311 -28.72 10.03 -18.93
CA ILE A 311 -27.27 10.15 -18.65
C ILE A 311 -26.52 9.11 -19.49
N TRP A 312 -27.02 7.88 -19.51
CA TRP A 312 -26.44 6.80 -20.29
C TRP A 312 -26.30 7.15 -21.77
N LYS A 313 -27.38 7.63 -22.39
CA LYS A 313 -27.35 8.03 -23.81
C LYS A 313 -26.34 9.15 -24.08
N ARG A 314 -26.23 10.13 -23.17
CA ARG A 314 -25.29 11.26 -23.34
C ARG A 314 -23.84 10.84 -23.15
N VAL A 315 -23.54 10.07 -22.12
CA VAL A 315 -22.20 9.51 -21.88
C VAL A 315 -21.79 8.60 -23.04
N GLN A 316 -22.70 7.74 -23.52
CA GLN A 316 -22.45 6.90 -24.68
C GLN A 316 -22.08 7.74 -25.90
N LEU A 317 -22.83 8.81 -26.22
CA LEU A 317 -22.53 9.69 -27.35
C LEU A 317 -21.22 10.46 -27.17
N ARG A 318 -20.99 11.03 -25.98
CA ARG A 318 -19.83 11.88 -25.68
C ARG A 318 -18.51 11.11 -25.72
N PHE A 319 -18.53 9.86 -25.28
CA PHE A 319 -17.32 9.04 -25.20
C PHE A 319 -17.22 7.99 -26.32
N ASN A 320 -18.18 7.89 -27.24
CA ASN A 320 -18.11 6.92 -28.34
C ASN A 320 -16.84 7.11 -29.18
N ASP A 321 -16.61 8.34 -29.63
CA ASP A 321 -15.45 8.67 -30.48
C ASP A 321 -14.13 8.53 -29.71
N PHE A 322 -14.14 8.88 -28.42
CA PHE A 322 -13.00 8.68 -27.54
C PHE A 322 -12.66 7.19 -27.35
N LEU A 323 -13.67 6.34 -27.09
CA LEU A 323 -13.51 4.90 -26.91
C LEU A 323 -13.16 4.19 -28.22
N MET A 324 -13.68 4.65 -29.37
CA MET A 324 -13.32 4.12 -30.70
C MET A 324 -11.89 4.51 -31.09
N ALA A 325 -11.48 5.77 -30.89
CA ALA A 325 -10.11 6.19 -31.12
C ALA A 325 -9.11 5.46 -30.19
N PHE A 326 -9.53 5.17 -28.96
CA PHE A 326 -8.74 4.40 -28.00
C PHE A 326 -8.64 2.91 -28.39
N LYS A 327 -9.68 2.36 -29.03
CA LYS A 327 -9.70 1.02 -29.65
C LYS A 327 -8.82 0.92 -30.89
N ASP A 328 -8.74 1.95 -31.72
CA ASP A 328 -8.01 1.91 -33.00
C ASP A 328 -6.55 2.37 -32.89
N GLY A 329 -6.10 2.81 -31.71
CA GLY A 329 -4.72 3.23 -31.43
C GLY A 329 -3.77 2.09 -31.04
N VAL A 330 -2.58 2.44 -30.54
CA VAL A 330 -1.53 1.51 -30.01
C VAL A 330 -2.06 0.56 -28.92
N PHE A 331 -3.26 0.80 -28.41
CA PHE A 331 -3.94 0.10 -27.32
C PHE A 331 -4.95 -0.98 -27.77
N ALA A 332 -5.11 -1.22 -29.09
CA ALA A 332 -6.19 -2.03 -29.67
C ALA A 332 -6.37 -3.47 -29.14
N GLY A 333 -5.27 -4.14 -28.74
CA GLY A 333 -5.27 -5.57 -28.39
C GLY A 333 -6.00 -5.94 -27.09
N VAL A 334 -6.10 -5.00 -26.13
CA VAL A 334 -6.77 -5.22 -24.83
C VAL A 334 -8.23 -4.71 -24.84
N LEU A 335 -8.60 -3.88 -25.83
CA LEU A 335 -9.72 -2.95 -25.69
C LEU A 335 -10.87 -3.16 -26.68
N GLY A 336 -10.74 -4.06 -27.65
CA GLY A 336 -11.81 -4.37 -28.60
C GLY A 336 -13.10 -4.86 -27.93
N SER A 337 -12.99 -5.56 -26.80
CA SER A 337 -14.12 -6.00 -25.96
C SER A 337 -14.52 -4.99 -24.88
N LEU A 338 -13.66 -4.02 -24.55
CA LEU A 338 -13.86 -3.11 -23.44
C LEU A 338 -15.10 -2.23 -23.65
N THR A 339 -15.28 -1.66 -24.84
CA THR A 339 -16.42 -0.77 -25.14
C THR A 339 -17.77 -1.47 -24.93
N THR A 340 -17.93 -2.67 -25.49
CA THR A 340 -19.16 -3.46 -25.34
C THR A 340 -19.37 -3.89 -23.88
N THR A 341 -18.28 -4.25 -23.19
CA THR A 341 -18.34 -4.67 -21.80
C THR A 341 -18.71 -3.52 -20.86
N ILE A 342 -18.10 -2.34 -21.01
CA ILE A 342 -18.50 -1.11 -20.31
C ILE A 342 -20.00 -0.89 -20.51
N PHE A 343 -20.46 -0.93 -21.77
CA PHE A 343 -21.86 -0.69 -22.10
C PHE A 343 -22.83 -1.71 -21.48
N ASN A 344 -22.46 -2.99 -21.47
CA ASN A 344 -23.27 -4.04 -20.86
C ASN A 344 -23.31 -3.93 -19.33
N ILE A 345 -22.22 -3.53 -18.69
CA ILE A 345 -22.14 -3.33 -17.24
C ILE A 345 -23.09 -2.21 -16.80
N PHE A 346 -23.14 -1.09 -17.52
CA PHE A 346 -24.04 0.02 -17.18
C PHE A 346 -25.51 -0.29 -17.40
N ALA A 347 -25.85 -0.93 -18.53
CA ALA A 347 -27.20 -1.39 -18.78
C ALA A 347 -27.66 -2.38 -17.68
N THR A 348 -26.77 -3.27 -17.26
CA THR A 348 -27.03 -4.22 -16.16
C THR A 348 -27.19 -3.50 -14.82
N THR A 349 -26.34 -2.52 -14.53
CA THR A 349 -26.39 -1.70 -13.30
C THR A 349 -27.74 -1.01 -13.14
N GLN A 350 -28.26 -0.42 -14.22
CA GLN A 350 -29.58 0.20 -14.25
C GLN A 350 -30.70 -0.81 -13.92
N ALA A 351 -30.69 -1.98 -14.58
CA ALA A 351 -31.70 -3.02 -14.34
C ALA A 351 -31.65 -3.56 -12.90
N MET A 352 -30.44 -3.72 -12.35
CA MET A 352 -30.24 -4.15 -10.97
C MET A 352 -30.75 -3.12 -9.95
N ALA A 353 -30.48 -1.83 -10.15
CA ALA A 353 -30.96 -0.78 -9.27
C ALA A 353 -32.49 -0.85 -9.09
N ILE A 354 -33.22 -1.05 -10.18
CA ILE A 354 -34.69 -1.19 -10.16
C ILE A 354 -35.10 -2.44 -9.37
N LYS A 355 -34.48 -3.59 -9.66
CA LYS A 355 -34.79 -4.86 -8.98
C LYS A 355 -34.58 -4.76 -7.48
N ILE A 356 -33.48 -4.14 -7.08
CA ILE A 356 -33.10 -4.00 -5.68
C ILE A 356 -34.03 -3.04 -4.93
N ILE A 357 -34.36 -1.88 -5.50
CA ILE A 357 -35.29 -0.94 -4.86
C ILE A 357 -36.67 -1.60 -4.66
N ARG A 358 -37.11 -2.43 -5.61
CA ARG A 358 -38.37 -3.19 -5.51
C ARG A 358 -38.35 -4.24 -4.39
N GLU A 359 -37.25 -4.97 -4.23
CA GLU A 359 -37.12 -5.97 -3.15
C GLU A 359 -37.17 -5.29 -1.77
N LEU A 360 -36.44 -4.19 -1.61
CA LEU A 360 -36.43 -3.41 -0.38
C LEU A 360 -37.81 -2.82 -0.04
N TRP A 361 -38.56 -2.36 -1.03
CA TRP A 361 -39.94 -1.93 -0.85
C TRP A 361 -40.82 -3.03 -0.24
N SER A 362 -40.70 -4.27 -0.75
CA SER A 362 -41.44 -5.41 -0.23
C SER A 362 -41.14 -5.68 1.25
N GLN A 363 -39.87 -5.58 1.65
CA GLN A 363 -39.46 -5.74 3.06
C GLN A 363 -39.94 -4.57 3.92
N LEU A 364 -39.91 -3.34 3.42
CA LEU A 364 -40.39 -2.17 4.13
C LEU A 364 -41.90 -2.27 4.41
N VAL A 365 -42.70 -2.68 3.42
CA VAL A 365 -44.15 -2.87 3.60
C VAL A 365 -44.45 -3.94 4.65
N LYS A 366 -43.68 -5.03 4.68
CA LYS A 366 -43.83 -6.07 5.72
C LYS A 366 -43.52 -5.52 7.11
N ALA A 367 -42.45 -4.73 7.25
CA ALA A 367 -42.09 -4.09 8.51
C ALA A 367 -43.18 -3.12 9.00
N ILE A 368 -43.73 -2.31 8.08
CA ILE A 368 -44.85 -1.41 8.36
C ILE A 368 -46.09 -2.18 8.81
N LYS A 369 -46.45 -3.27 8.12
CA LYS A 369 -47.59 -4.10 8.50
C LYS A 369 -47.41 -4.74 9.88
N LEU A 370 -46.20 -5.18 10.21
CA LEU A 370 -45.88 -5.75 11.52
C LEU A 370 -46.07 -4.73 12.64
N LEU A 371 -45.61 -3.49 12.43
CA LEU A 371 -45.83 -2.38 13.37
C LEU A 371 -47.31 -2.00 13.48
N ALA A 372 -48.00 -1.88 12.35
CA ALA A 372 -49.37 -1.37 12.31
C ALA A 372 -50.43 -2.35 12.81
N PHE A 373 -50.28 -3.64 12.49
CA PHE A 373 -51.32 -4.64 12.73
C PHE A 373 -50.97 -5.64 13.83
N ASN A 374 -49.69 -5.77 14.20
CA ASN A 374 -49.18 -6.75 15.18
C ASN A 374 -49.94 -8.10 15.17
N PRO A 375 -49.98 -8.82 14.03
CA PRO A 375 -50.82 -10.00 13.87
C PRO A 375 -50.49 -11.14 14.84
N ASP A 376 -49.25 -11.17 15.34
CA ASP A 376 -48.72 -12.20 16.25
C ASP A 376 -48.78 -11.78 17.74
N GLU A 377 -49.44 -10.67 18.07
CA GLU A 377 -49.59 -10.15 19.44
C GLU A 377 -48.26 -9.94 20.20
N LEU A 378 -47.19 -9.61 19.49
CA LEU A 378 -45.86 -9.39 20.06
C LEU A 378 -45.83 -8.18 21.01
N SER A 379 -45.00 -8.24 22.05
CA SER A 379 -44.72 -7.07 22.91
C SER A 379 -43.98 -5.98 22.14
N LEU A 380 -44.05 -4.71 22.59
CA LEU A 380 -43.39 -3.56 21.93
C LEU A 380 -41.89 -3.81 21.65
N VAL A 381 -41.19 -4.45 22.59
CA VAL A 381 -39.76 -4.78 22.43
C VAL A 381 -39.56 -5.88 21.39
N GLU A 382 -40.43 -6.89 21.35
CA GLU A 382 -40.37 -7.98 20.37
C GLU A 382 -40.77 -7.53 18.97
N GLN A 383 -41.76 -6.64 18.84
CA GLN A 383 -42.09 -5.97 17.57
C GLN A 383 -40.90 -5.17 17.06
N CYS A 384 -40.29 -4.33 17.91
CA CYS A 384 -39.09 -3.58 17.54
C CYS A 384 -37.96 -4.51 17.08
N LYS A 385 -37.69 -5.60 17.81
CA LYS A 385 -36.69 -6.61 17.42
C LYS A 385 -37.02 -7.28 16.09
N ALA A 386 -38.29 -7.65 15.86
CA ALA A 386 -38.73 -8.29 14.63
C ALA A 386 -38.65 -7.34 13.43
N VAL A 387 -39.03 -6.07 13.60
CA VAL A 387 -38.86 -5.00 12.60
C VAL A 387 -37.39 -4.75 12.30
N THR A 388 -36.54 -4.64 13.32
CA THR A 388 -35.09 -4.49 13.15
C THR A 388 -34.52 -5.68 12.38
N SER A 389 -34.88 -6.92 12.75
CA SER A 389 -34.44 -8.12 12.03
C SER A 389 -34.90 -8.12 10.57
N LEU A 390 -36.14 -7.72 10.29
CA LEU A 390 -36.69 -7.68 8.93
C LEU A 390 -35.98 -6.65 8.05
N LEU A 391 -35.70 -5.47 8.61
CA LEU A 391 -34.93 -4.42 7.95
C LEU A 391 -33.45 -4.82 7.80
N SER A 392 -32.84 -5.48 8.79
CA SER A 392 -31.47 -5.99 8.72
C SER A 392 -31.32 -7.06 7.64
N VAL A 393 -32.28 -7.97 7.46
CA VAL A 393 -32.29 -8.94 6.35
C VAL A 393 -32.46 -8.24 5.00
N GLY A 394 -33.30 -7.20 4.93
CA GLY A 394 -33.45 -6.35 3.74
C GLY A 394 -32.15 -5.63 3.35
N VAL A 395 -31.44 -5.05 4.33
CA VAL A 395 -30.15 -4.35 4.10
C VAL A 395 -29.02 -5.34 3.79
N ALA A 396 -28.93 -6.46 4.52
CA ALA A 396 -27.88 -7.46 4.34
C ALA A 396 -27.97 -8.21 3.00
N SER A 397 -29.17 -8.39 2.45
CA SER A 397 -29.36 -9.04 1.15
C SER A 397 -28.98 -8.16 -0.07
N VAL A 398 -28.83 -6.85 0.12
CA VAL A 398 -28.93 -5.88 -0.98
C VAL A 398 -27.68 -5.04 -1.22
N VAL A 399 -26.94 -4.65 -0.18
CA VAL A 399 -26.11 -3.44 -0.26
C VAL A 399 -24.66 -3.64 -0.75
N GLY A 400 -24.19 -4.87 -0.99
CA GLY A 400 -22.82 -5.04 -1.52
C GLY A 400 -22.63 -6.27 -2.36
N THR A 401 -23.04 -7.42 -1.84
CA THR A 401 -22.71 -8.71 -2.45
C THR A 401 -23.50 -8.99 -3.72
N MET A 402 -24.78 -8.61 -3.79
CA MET A 402 -25.62 -8.94 -4.94
C MET A 402 -25.31 -8.09 -6.19
N ALA A 403 -25.09 -6.78 -6.02
CA ALA A 403 -24.69 -5.90 -7.13
C ALA A 403 -23.30 -6.26 -7.66
N TYR A 404 -22.33 -6.48 -6.76
CA TYR A 404 -20.99 -6.87 -7.14
C TYR A 404 -20.95 -8.26 -7.82
N THR A 405 -21.58 -9.29 -7.25
CA THR A 405 -21.57 -10.66 -7.81
C THR A 405 -22.27 -10.80 -9.17
N GLN A 406 -23.23 -9.93 -9.49
CA GLN A 406 -23.88 -9.89 -10.81
C GLN A 406 -23.04 -9.15 -11.84
N LEU A 407 -22.22 -8.18 -11.42
CA LEU A 407 -21.38 -7.38 -12.32
C LEU A 407 -20.00 -8.01 -12.57
N VAL A 408 -19.41 -8.66 -11.57
CA VAL A 408 -18.07 -9.29 -11.69
C VAL A 408 -17.95 -10.25 -12.88
N PRO A 409 -18.93 -11.13 -13.18
CA PRO A 409 -18.84 -12.00 -14.36
C PRO A 409 -18.78 -11.23 -15.68
N LEU A 410 -19.41 -10.05 -15.74
CA LEU A 410 -19.35 -9.15 -16.89
C LEU A 410 -18.01 -8.39 -16.94
N CYS A 411 -17.27 -8.35 -15.83
CA CYS A 411 -16.03 -7.61 -15.65
C CYS A 411 -14.76 -8.43 -15.92
N SER A 412 -14.79 -9.31 -16.92
CA SER A 412 -13.65 -10.16 -17.30
C SER A 412 -12.63 -9.38 -18.16
N PHE A 413 -12.11 -8.27 -17.64
CA PHE A 413 -11.09 -7.43 -18.29
C PHE A 413 -10.31 -6.63 -17.22
N PRO A 414 -9.10 -6.11 -17.53
CA PRO A 414 -8.32 -5.30 -16.58
C PRO A 414 -9.14 -4.11 -16.05
N PHE A 415 -9.16 -3.91 -14.73
CA PHE A 415 -9.95 -2.89 -14.03
C PHE A 415 -11.47 -3.10 -13.99
N GLY A 416 -11.97 -4.25 -14.44
CA GLY A 416 -13.39 -4.59 -14.36
C GLY A 416 -13.90 -4.69 -12.91
N SER A 417 -13.08 -5.15 -11.97
CA SER A 417 -13.42 -5.21 -10.54
C SER A 417 -13.71 -3.84 -9.93
N GLU A 418 -12.92 -2.84 -10.31
CA GLU A 418 -13.01 -1.45 -9.87
C GLU A 418 -14.28 -0.81 -10.45
N LEU A 419 -14.61 -1.13 -11.70
CA LEU A 419 -15.86 -0.74 -12.34
C LEU A 419 -17.09 -1.35 -11.66
N ALA A 420 -17.05 -2.66 -11.37
CA ALA A 420 -18.12 -3.33 -10.63
C ALA A 420 -18.28 -2.76 -9.21
N SER A 421 -17.18 -2.44 -8.55
CA SER A 421 -17.16 -1.83 -7.21
C SER A 421 -17.83 -0.45 -7.22
N PHE A 422 -17.44 0.43 -8.16
CA PHE A 422 -18.07 1.74 -8.31
C PHE A 422 -19.56 1.66 -8.64
N ALA A 423 -19.93 0.80 -9.58
CA ALA A 423 -21.34 0.60 -9.94
C ALA A 423 -22.16 0.07 -8.74
N GLY A 424 -21.59 -0.85 -7.96
CA GLY A 424 -22.19 -1.33 -6.71
C GLY A 424 -22.37 -0.24 -5.66
N ALA A 425 -21.36 0.62 -5.47
CA ALA A 425 -21.43 1.75 -4.54
C ALA A 425 -22.48 2.79 -4.97
N LEU A 426 -22.56 3.08 -6.28
CA LEU A 426 -23.54 4.00 -6.84
C LEU A 426 -24.98 3.51 -6.62
N VAL A 427 -25.25 2.24 -6.94
CA VAL A 427 -26.57 1.62 -6.73
C VAL A 427 -26.97 1.68 -5.27
N THR A 428 -26.06 1.28 -4.38
CA THR A 428 -26.22 1.35 -2.92
C THR A 428 -26.57 2.75 -2.43
N GLY A 429 -25.82 3.75 -2.90
CA GLY A 429 -26.04 5.13 -2.52
C GLY A 429 -27.42 5.65 -2.94
N LEU A 430 -27.83 5.36 -4.19
CA LEU A 430 -29.15 5.76 -4.72
C LEU A 430 -30.31 5.12 -3.95
N ILE A 431 -30.17 3.84 -3.61
CA ILE A 431 -31.15 3.10 -2.80
C ILE A 431 -31.29 3.73 -1.42
N THR A 432 -30.15 3.97 -0.77
CA THR A 432 -30.10 4.54 0.59
C THR A 432 -30.76 5.92 0.60
N LEU A 433 -30.48 6.75 -0.40
CA LEU A 433 -31.11 8.06 -0.56
C LEU A 433 -32.64 7.93 -0.75
N GLY A 434 -33.09 7.05 -1.66
CA GLY A 434 -34.51 6.86 -1.94
C GLY A 434 -35.32 6.37 -0.75
N LEU A 435 -34.79 5.40 -0.01
CA LEU A 435 -35.43 4.87 1.20
C LEU A 435 -35.53 5.92 2.31
N ASN A 436 -34.46 6.68 2.54
CA ASN A 436 -34.48 7.75 3.55
C ASN A 436 -35.47 8.85 3.18
N TYR A 437 -35.50 9.26 1.90
CA TYR A 437 -36.46 10.26 1.44
C TYR A 437 -37.91 9.79 1.59
N PHE A 438 -38.19 8.51 1.30
CA PHE A 438 -39.49 7.89 1.53
C PHE A 438 -39.92 7.95 3.00
N LEU A 439 -39.05 7.51 3.91
CA LEU A 439 -39.34 7.48 5.35
C LEU A 439 -39.58 8.87 5.95
N LEU A 440 -39.01 9.91 5.34
CA LEU A 440 -39.11 11.26 5.87
C LEU A 440 -40.24 12.08 5.23
N HIS A 441 -40.56 11.85 3.96
CA HIS A 441 -41.43 12.75 3.18
C HIS A 441 -42.67 12.07 2.58
N SER A 442 -42.83 10.75 2.66
CA SER A 442 -44.03 10.09 2.14
C SER A 442 -45.23 10.23 3.08
N GLU A 443 -46.43 10.30 2.50
CA GLU A 443 -47.69 10.35 3.27
C GLU A 443 -47.88 9.10 4.14
N MET A 444 -47.49 7.93 3.62
CA MET A 444 -47.52 6.67 4.34
C MET A 444 -46.61 6.68 5.57
N ALA A 445 -45.37 7.17 5.42
CA ALA A 445 -44.47 7.29 6.56
C ALA A 445 -44.97 8.30 7.58
N GLY A 446 -45.57 9.42 7.15
CA GLY A 446 -46.24 10.36 8.05
C GLY A 446 -47.33 9.69 8.89
N LYS A 447 -48.20 8.89 8.27
CA LYS A 447 -49.23 8.10 8.97
C LYS A 447 -48.63 7.08 9.94
N LEU A 448 -47.55 6.40 9.52
CA LEU A 448 -46.82 5.46 10.37
C LEU A 448 -46.20 6.14 11.59
N TRP A 449 -45.55 7.28 11.42
CA TRP A 449 -44.94 8.02 12.53
C TRP A 449 -45.98 8.51 13.51
N ASN A 450 -47.12 9.02 13.03
CA ASN A 450 -48.25 9.41 13.89
C ASN A 450 -48.79 8.20 14.67
N PHE A 451 -48.95 7.05 14.01
CA PHE A 451 -49.40 5.82 14.67
C PHE A 451 -48.42 5.31 15.73
N ILE A 452 -47.11 5.33 15.46
CA ILE A 452 -46.07 4.99 16.44
C ILE A 452 -46.08 5.96 17.62
N GLU A 453 -46.32 7.25 17.35
CA GLU A 453 -46.44 8.26 18.39
C GLU A 453 -47.65 7.98 19.30
N ASP A 454 -48.77 7.55 18.73
CA ASP A 454 -49.99 7.19 19.47
C ASP A 454 -49.84 5.89 20.28
N LEU A 455 -48.95 4.98 19.87
CA LEU A 455 -48.60 3.75 20.60
C LEU A 455 -47.68 3.97 21.81
N SER A 456 -47.05 5.14 21.91
CA SER A 456 -46.14 5.44 23.01
C SER A 456 -46.94 5.77 24.28
N PRO A 457 -46.80 4.96 25.37
CA PRO A 457 -47.64 5.09 26.57
C PRO A 457 -47.60 6.45 27.27
N HIS A 458 -46.61 7.29 26.94
CA HIS A 458 -46.37 8.60 27.57
C HIS A 458 -46.20 9.73 26.55
N ALA A 459 -46.52 9.54 25.26
CA ALA A 459 -46.37 10.61 24.27
C ALA A 459 -47.23 11.84 24.59
N SER A 460 -48.46 11.64 25.07
CA SER A 460 -49.32 12.73 25.56
C SER A 460 -48.68 13.46 26.75
N THR A 461 -48.17 12.71 27.73
CA THR A 461 -47.49 13.25 28.92
C THR A 461 -46.22 14.05 28.55
N VAL A 462 -45.45 13.60 27.57
CA VAL A 462 -44.27 14.33 27.08
C VAL A 462 -44.68 15.63 26.38
N ARG A 463 -45.76 15.64 25.59
CA ARG A 463 -46.28 16.88 24.99
C ARG A 463 -46.82 17.86 26.03
N GLU A 464 -47.50 17.37 27.05
CA GLU A 464 -47.94 18.19 28.19
C GLU A 464 -46.75 18.84 28.89
N PHE A 465 -45.68 18.10 29.18
CA PHE A 465 -44.48 18.67 29.78
C PHE A 465 -43.77 19.68 28.86
N GLN A 466 -43.75 19.46 27.54
CA GLN A 466 -43.20 20.42 26.58
C GLN A 466 -44.03 21.72 26.52
N ALA A 467 -45.36 21.60 26.54
CA ALA A 467 -46.27 22.76 26.56
C ALA A 467 -46.15 23.54 27.88
N ILE A 468 -46.08 22.83 29.02
CA ILE A 468 -45.85 23.42 30.35
C ILE A 468 -44.51 24.17 30.39
N ASN A 469 -43.43 23.61 29.85
CA ASN A 469 -42.14 24.29 29.78
C ASN A 469 -42.18 25.55 28.90
N ALA A 470 -42.85 25.50 27.74
CA ALA A 470 -42.99 26.67 26.88
C ALA A 470 -43.81 27.79 27.55
N GLU A 471 -44.80 27.43 28.36
CA GLU A 471 -45.61 28.39 29.11
C GLU A 471 -44.85 28.93 30.35
N LEU A 472 -44.04 28.11 31.00
CA LEU A 472 -43.07 28.55 32.01
C LEU A 472 -42.07 29.55 31.43
N ASP A 473 -41.50 29.29 30.25
CA ASP A 473 -40.61 30.22 29.57
C ASP A 473 -41.31 31.55 29.25
N ARG A 474 -42.58 31.50 28.82
CA ARG A 474 -43.42 32.70 28.61
C ARG A 474 -43.61 33.47 29.92
N TYR A 475 -43.94 32.79 31.02
CA TYR A 475 -44.12 33.44 32.32
C TYR A 475 -42.82 34.00 32.88
N LEU A 476 -41.69 33.31 32.71
CA LEU A 476 -40.37 33.82 33.07
C LEU A 476 -40.02 35.08 32.27
N LEU A 477 -40.37 35.12 30.97
CA LEU A 477 -40.24 36.31 30.13
C LEU A 477 -41.14 37.47 30.61
N GLU A 478 -42.39 37.20 30.97
CA GLU A 478 -43.30 38.22 31.51
C GLU A 478 -42.85 38.74 32.88
N LEU A 479 -42.44 37.85 33.78
CA LEU A 479 -41.94 38.18 35.11
C LEU A 479 -40.64 39.01 35.00
N SER A 480 -39.73 38.64 34.10
CA SER A 480 -38.49 39.40 33.86
C SER A 480 -38.75 40.84 33.36
N ARG A 481 -39.87 41.06 32.64
CA ARG A 481 -40.29 42.39 32.18
C ARG A 481 -40.96 43.19 33.29
N LEU A 482 -41.74 42.54 34.16
CA LEU A 482 -42.48 43.20 35.24
C LEU A 482 -41.60 43.54 36.44
N ASP A 483 -40.77 42.60 36.92
CA ASP A 483 -40.00 42.78 38.15
C ASP A 483 -38.69 43.57 37.94
N PHE A 484 -38.12 43.54 36.73
CA PHE A 484 -36.80 44.14 36.46
C PHE A 484 -36.79 45.19 35.35
N ASN A 485 -37.94 45.48 34.71
CA ASN A 485 -38.06 46.38 33.56
C ASN A 485 -37.03 46.10 32.45
N LEU A 486 -36.63 44.82 32.29
CA LEU A 486 -35.59 44.42 31.35
C LEU A 486 -36.17 44.26 29.94
N ASN A 487 -35.59 44.96 28.98
CA ASN A 487 -35.87 44.72 27.57
C ASN A 487 -35.13 43.46 27.09
N THR A 488 -35.85 42.34 27.09
CA THR A 488 -35.30 41.01 26.75
C THR A 488 -34.78 40.92 25.31
N ALA A 489 -35.34 41.70 24.37
CA ALA A 489 -34.85 41.77 23.00
C ALA A 489 -33.50 42.49 22.91
N GLU A 490 -33.33 43.56 23.69
CA GLU A 490 -32.08 44.31 23.77
C GLU A 490 -30.95 43.47 24.40
N LEU A 491 -31.27 42.71 25.45
CA LEU A 491 -30.32 41.79 26.09
C LEU A 491 -29.87 40.68 25.14
N LYS A 492 -30.79 40.12 24.35
CA LYS A 492 -30.45 39.12 23.35
C LYS A 492 -29.57 39.70 22.25
N SER A 493 -29.92 40.88 21.72
CA SER A 493 -29.11 41.58 20.70
C SER A 493 -27.69 41.86 21.21
N PHE A 494 -27.56 42.31 22.46
CA PHE A 494 -26.26 42.52 23.08
C PHE A 494 -25.46 41.21 23.22
N THR A 495 -26.11 40.10 23.56
CA THR A 495 -25.46 38.77 23.67
C THR A 495 -24.98 38.27 22.32
N ASP A 496 -25.83 38.35 21.29
CA ASP A 496 -25.49 37.95 19.92
C ASP A 496 -24.33 38.83 19.38
N GLU A 497 -24.32 40.14 19.67
CA GLU A 497 -23.22 41.03 19.34
C GLU A 497 -21.93 40.65 20.09
N LEU A 498 -22.01 40.31 21.37
CA LEU A 498 -20.85 39.90 22.17
C LEU A 498 -20.20 38.61 21.65
N ASP A 499 -21.02 37.62 21.28
CA ASP A 499 -20.58 36.33 20.74
C ASP A 499 -19.93 36.46 19.35
N SER A 500 -20.32 37.50 18.58
CA SER A 500 -19.77 37.75 17.25
C SER A 500 -18.38 38.43 17.26
N VAL A 501 -17.92 38.94 18.41
CA VAL A 501 -16.66 39.68 18.53
C VAL A 501 -15.49 38.77 18.92
N ASN A 502 -14.47 38.74 18.05
CA ASN A 502 -13.34 37.81 18.13
C ASN A 502 -12.06 38.37 18.82
N ASP A 503 -12.06 39.61 19.32
CA ASP A 503 -10.91 40.19 20.02
C ASP A 503 -11.29 41.02 21.27
N GLU A 504 -10.40 41.03 22.27
CA GLU A 504 -10.64 41.66 23.58
C GLU A 504 -10.76 43.20 23.53
N ILE A 505 -10.14 43.85 22.54
CA ILE A 505 -10.19 45.31 22.41
C ILE A 505 -11.57 45.73 21.89
N GLN A 506 -12.10 45.02 20.91
CA GLN A 506 -13.46 45.21 20.41
C GLN A 506 -14.50 44.88 21.48
N ARG A 507 -14.30 43.80 22.24
CA ARG A 507 -15.18 43.44 23.36
C ARG A 507 -15.19 44.54 24.43
N GLY A 508 -14.02 45.09 24.76
CA GLY A 508 -13.90 46.23 25.68
C GLY A 508 -14.63 47.49 25.21
N LYS A 509 -14.62 47.80 23.91
CA LYS A 509 -15.36 48.93 23.34
C LYS A 509 -16.87 48.72 23.38
N LEU A 510 -17.34 47.51 23.03
CA LEU A 510 -18.76 47.14 23.09
C LEU A 510 -19.29 47.25 24.53
N LEU A 511 -18.54 46.69 25.49
CA LEU A 511 -18.87 46.79 26.92
C LEU A 511 -18.93 48.24 27.40
N LYS A 512 -17.94 49.07 27.04
CA LYS A 512 -17.93 50.49 27.41
C LYS A 512 -19.18 51.22 26.89
N LYS A 513 -19.53 51.02 25.62
CA LYS A 513 -20.72 51.63 25.00
C LYS A 513 -22.01 51.19 25.70
N THR A 514 -22.15 49.92 26.05
CA THR A 514 -23.33 49.39 26.74
C THR A 514 -23.45 49.92 28.16
N ILE A 515 -22.33 50.04 28.88
CA ILE A 515 -22.26 50.60 30.24
C ILE A 515 -22.69 52.08 30.24
N GLU A 516 -22.16 52.87 29.28
CA GLU A 516 -22.56 54.27 29.10
C GLU A 516 -24.03 54.42 28.73
N ALA A 517 -24.53 53.61 27.78
CA ALA A 517 -25.93 53.65 27.34
C ALA A 517 -26.92 53.27 28.45
N ARG A 518 -26.51 52.42 29.39
CA ARG A 518 -27.34 51.98 30.52
C ARG A 518 -27.12 52.78 31.80
N GLY A 519 -26.25 53.80 31.77
CA GLY A 519 -25.94 54.63 32.93
C GLY A 519 -25.35 53.84 34.10
N ILE A 520 -24.63 52.76 33.82
CA ILE A 520 -24.02 51.93 34.86
C ILE A 520 -22.79 52.66 35.38
N GLU A 521 -22.87 53.15 36.62
CA GLU A 521 -21.72 53.76 37.28
C GLU A 521 -20.69 52.70 37.64
N LEU A 522 -19.52 52.80 37.02
CA LEU A 522 -18.38 51.96 37.38
C LEU A 522 -17.56 52.65 38.47
N PRO A 523 -17.03 51.87 39.43
CA PRO A 523 -16.15 52.40 40.46
C PRO A 523 -14.74 52.73 39.95
N PHE A 524 -14.49 52.55 38.65
CA PHE A 524 -13.26 52.91 37.95
C PHE A 524 -13.58 53.39 36.53
N GLU A 525 -12.63 54.10 35.93
CA GLU A 525 -12.75 54.58 34.55
C GLU A 525 -12.31 53.49 33.55
N MET A 526 -13.26 53.02 32.72
CA MET A 526 -13.00 52.04 31.65
C MET A 526 -11.99 52.55 30.62
N GLY A 527 -10.88 51.82 30.49
CA GLY A 527 -9.74 52.17 29.63
C GLY A 527 -8.61 52.94 30.35
N ASN A 528 -8.80 53.28 31.64
CA ASN A 528 -7.78 53.92 32.48
C ASN A 528 -7.21 52.91 33.49
N SER A 529 -6.07 52.33 33.14
CA SER A 529 -5.39 51.32 33.96
C SER A 529 -4.97 51.82 35.35
N ALA A 530 -4.79 53.13 35.55
CA ALA A 530 -4.45 53.70 36.86
C ALA A 530 -5.68 53.80 37.75
N SER A 531 -6.82 54.23 37.19
CA SER A 531 -8.12 54.26 37.89
C SER A 531 -8.55 52.86 38.32
N THR A 532 -8.43 51.88 37.41
CA THR A 532 -8.76 50.47 37.69
C THR A 532 -7.90 49.90 38.81
N ARG A 533 -6.58 50.15 38.79
CA ARG A 533 -5.68 49.69 39.86
C ARG A 533 -5.96 50.35 41.21
N LYS A 534 -6.28 51.65 41.21
CA LYS A 534 -6.63 52.40 42.43
C LYS A 534 -7.91 51.84 43.06
N TRP A 535 -8.90 51.50 42.25
CA TRP A 535 -10.11 50.84 42.73
C TRP A 535 -9.83 49.43 43.27
N LEU A 536 -9.11 48.59 42.53
CA LEU A 536 -8.75 47.24 43.00
C LEU A 536 -7.98 47.26 44.32
N ALA A 537 -7.06 48.22 44.48
CA ALA A 537 -6.33 48.42 45.73
C ALA A 537 -7.19 48.93 46.89
N SER A 538 -8.39 49.48 46.63
CA SER A 538 -9.35 49.89 47.67
C SER A 538 -10.26 48.76 48.14
N LEU A 539 -10.22 47.61 47.47
CA LEU A 539 -11.03 46.42 47.79
C LEU A 539 -10.27 45.38 48.65
N VAL A 540 -8.98 45.60 48.87
CA VAL A 540 -8.10 44.82 49.75
C VAL A 540 -7.79 45.66 50.97
#